data_AF-A0A1E3WAG3-F1
#
_entry.id   AF-A0A1E3WAG3-F1
#
_cell.length_a   1.000
_cell.length_b   1.000
_cell.length_c   1.000
_cell.angle_alpha   90.00
_cell.angle_beta   90.00
_cell.angle_gamma   90.00
#
_symmetry.space_group_name_H-M   'P 1'
#
loop_
_entity.id
_entity.type
_entity.pdbx_description
1 polymer ?
#
loop_
_entity_poly.entity_id
_entity_poly.type
_entity_poly.pdbx_seq_one_letter_code
_entity_poly.pdbx_strand_id
1 'polypeptide(L)'
;MYERYKAMRPFDKHIWFSCSKIIVGTSLALLEHEGKVDASKPVPEYISELKDSVWDSVTVEQTLDMATGLDSTEHEEPDARTNPARGWYKWAESIGLFAPVDGFAETPIEVLRAMKRTKPGHTVFEYNSMNTYVCQMIVERLTQMPIAEHYGNRIWRRIGTEHDGYVGLNKQGRANCFGFMNSSLRDFARFGMTFTPSQTKFGKGTIIPDDVVRRFQTGLRPEMYSKGAMGAPIQETFWRLPGSPTVTSGMLSRRTGTSSRPA
;
A
#
# COMPACT_ATOMS: atom_id res chain seq x y z
N MET A 1 10.43 -22.13 15.66
CA MET A 1 9.28 -21.65 14.85
C MET A 1 8.08 -21.54 15.78
N TYR A 2 7.23 -20.52 15.64
CA TYR A 2 6.09 -20.27 16.55
C TYR A 2 4.88 -19.79 15.73
N GLU A 3 3.70 -20.32 16.02
CA GLU A 3 2.42 -19.81 15.52
C GLU A 3 1.39 -19.86 16.67
N ARG A 4 0.45 -18.92 16.68
CA ARG A 4 -0.65 -18.88 17.65
C ARG A 4 -1.88 -18.26 17.04
N TYR A 5 -3.03 -18.90 17.24
CA TYR A 5 -4.33 -18.39 16.84
C TYR A 5 -5.20 -18.31 18.09
N LYS A 6 -5.72 -17.13 18.41
CA LYS A 6 -6.52 -16.93 19.64
C LYS A 6 -8.01 -17.20 19.42
N ALA A 7 -8.58 -16.56 18.39
CA ALA A 7 -10.01 -16.62 18.06
C ALA A 7 -10.24 -16.93 16.57
N MET A 8 -9.23 -17.46 15.90
CA MET A 8 -9.26 -17.84 14.49
C MET A 8 -8.75 -19.27 14.35
N ARG A 9 -9.19 -19.95 13.30
CA ARG A 9 -8.67 -21.26 12.87
C ARG A 9 -7.49 -21.03 11.91
N PRO A 10 -6.56 -22.00 11.78
CA PRO A 10 -5.40 -21.85 10.90
C PRO A 10 -5.72 -21.50 9.44
N PHE A 11 -6.88 -21.94 8.95
CA PHE A 11 -7.35 -21.71 7.58
C PHE A 11 -8.30 -20.52 7.45
N ASP A 12 -8.64 -19.83 8.54
CA ASP A 12 -9.46 -18.62 8.46
C ASP A 12 -8.70 -17.53 7.71
N LYS A 13 -9.45 -16.71 6.98
CA LYS A 13 -8.91 -15.62 6.19
C LYS A 13 -9.01 -14.34 7.02
N HIS A 14 -7.92 -13.58 7.07
CA HIS A 14 -7.87 -12.29 7.72
C HIS A 14 -7.51 -11.21 6.72
N ILE A 15 -8.17 -10.06 6.83
CA ILE A 15 -7.90 -8.85 6.07
C ILE A 15 -6.49 -8.30 6.37
N TRP A 16 -5.77 -7.88 5.35
CA TRP A 16 -4.42 -7.33 5.47
C TRP A 16 -4.41 -5.83 5.77
N PHE A 17 -5.54 -5.15 5.56
CA PHE A 17 -5.60 -3.68 5.53
C PHE A 17 -4.46 -3.14 4.68
N SER A 18 -3.74 -2.14 5.16
CA SER A 18 -2.67 -1.45 4.45
C SER A 18 -1.48 -2.32 4.09
N CYS A 19 -1.31 -3.51 4.70
CA CYS A 19 -0.33 -4.48 4.22
C CYS A 19 -0.65 -4.96 2.79
N SER A 20 -1.87 -4.77 2.28
CA SER A 20 -2.23 -5.03 0.89
C SER A 20 -1.47 -4.15 -0.11
N LYS A 21 -1.07 -2.93 0.28
CA LYS A 21 -0.46 -1.94 -0.64
C LYS A 21 0.81 -2.45 -1.31
N ILE A 22 1.56 -3.32 -0.63
CA ILE A 22 2.78 -3.93 -1.17
C ILE A 22 2.51 -4.82 -2.39
N ILE A 23 1.28 -5.32 -2.59
CA ILE A 23 0.89 -6.05 -3.81
C ILE A 23 1.03 -5.13 -5.03
N VAL A 24 0.49 -3.90 -4.92
CA VAL A 24 0.56 -2.89 -5.97
C VAL A 24 2.01 -2.44 -6.19
N GLY A 25 2.72 -2.10 -5.10
CA GLY A 25 4.11 -1.66 -5.17
C GLY A 25 5.05 -2.71 -5.79
N THR A 26 4.88 -3.98 -5.41
CA THR A 26 5.64 -5.10 -5.99
C THR A 26 5.32 -5.29 -7.47
N SER A 27 4.05 -5.20 -7.85
CA SER A 27 3.64 -5.33 -9.25
C SER A 27 4.25 -4.24 -10.13
N LEU A 28 4.20 -2.97 -9.68
CA LEU A 28 4.85 -1.86 -10.40
C LEU A 28 6.38 -2.04 -10.46
N ALA A 29 7.01 -2.42 -9.36
CA ALA A 29 8.45 -2.60 -9.33
C ALA A 29 8.95 -3.71 -10.26
N LEU A 30 8.17 -4.79 -10.40
CA LEU A 30 8.44 -5.86 -11.36
C LEU A 30 8.24 -5.39 -12.80
N LEU A 31 7.16 -4.65 -13.08
CA LEU A 31 6.93 -4.06 -14.41
C LEU A 31 8.04 -3.07 -14.80
N GLU A 32 8.54 -2.30 -13.84
CA GLU A 32 9.63 -1.35 -14.06
C GLU A 32 10.94 -2.08 -14.34
N HIS A 33 11.24 -3.13 -13.57
CA HIS A 33 12.37 -4.01 -13.83
C HIS A 33 12.29 -4.70 -15.21
N GLU A 34 11.08 -4.92 -15.72
CA GLU A 34 10.81 -5.43 -17.07
C GLU A 34 10.84 -4.33 -18.16
N GLY A 35 11.09 -3.06 -17.81
CA GLY A 35 11.13 -1.93 -18.73
C GLY A 35 9.75 -1.48 -19.24
N LYS A 36 8.66 -1.90 -18.60
CA LYS A 36 7.27 -1.61 -19.03
C LYS A 36 6.70 -0.32 -18.44
N VAL A 37 7.32 0.19 -17.38
CA VAL A 37 6.98 1.46 -16.74
C VAL A 37 8.27 2.17 -16.37
N ASP A 38 8.27 3.49 -16.42
CA ASP A 38 9.33 4.36 -15.95
C ASP A 38 8.73 5.21 -14.83
N ALA A 39 9.13 4.94 -13.58
CA ALA A 39 8.53 5.59 -12.43
C ALA A 39 8.81 7.10 -12.38
N SER A 40 9.81 7.58 -13.11
CA SER A 40 10.13 9.01 -13.22
C SER A 40 9.14 9.78 -14.09
N LYS A 41 8.32 9.09 -14.90
CA LYS A 41 7.33 9.73 -15.78
C LYS A 41 6.10 10.21 -14.99
N PRO A 42 5.41 11.26 -15.49
CA PRO A 42 4.12 11.68 -14.96
C PRO A 42 3.07 10.57 -15.02
N VAL A 43 2.19 10.51 -14.02
CA VAL A 43 1.06 9.56 -13.97
C VAL A 43 0.21 9.57 -15.27
N PRO A 44 -0.07 10.73 -15.91
CA PRO A 44 -0.88 10.76 -17.11
C PRO A 44 -0.28 10.09 -18.36
N GLU A 45 0.99 9.71 -18.34
CA GLU A 45 1.60 8.83 -19.35
C GLU A 45 0.88 7.47 -19.38
N TYR A 46 0.47 6.98 -18.20
CA TYR A 46 -0.18 5.69 -18.03
C TYR A 46 -1.69 5.82 -17.76
N ILE A 47 -2.17 6.99 -17.35
CA ILE A 47 -3.58 7.29 -17.07
C ILE A 47 -3.99 8.55 -17.83
N SER A 48 -4.32 8.39 -19.12
CA SER A 48 -4.67 9.51 -19.99
C SER A 48 -5.80 10.39 -19.47
N GLU A 49 -6.71 9.82 -18.68
CA GLU A 49 -7.85 10.50 -18.08
C GLU A 49 -7.46 11.47 -16.95
N LEU A 50 -6.18 11.53 -16.56
CA LEU A 50 -5.63 12.51 -15.61
C LEU A 50 -4.84 13.63 -16.31
N LYS A 51 -4.77 13.65 -17.65
CA LYS A 51 -4.15 14.76 -18.40
C LYS A 51 -4.91 16.08 -18.20
N ASP A 52 -4.21 17.20 -18.34
CA ASP A 52 -4.75 18.54 -18.15
C ASP A 52 -5.25 18.75 -16.70
N SER A 53 -4.49 18.23 -15.73
CA SER A 53 -4.77 18.36 -14.30
C SER A 53 -3.48 18.46 -13.50
N VAL A 54 -3.56 18.58 -12.17
CA VAL A 54 -2.35 18.65 -11.33
C VAL A 54 -1.42 17.44 -11.51
N TRP A 55 -1.99 16.29 -11.92
CA TRP A 55 -1.26 15.04 -12.13
C TRP A 55 -0.24 15.08 -13.26
N ASP A 56 -0.31 16.04 -14.19
CA ASP A 56 0.72 16.23 -15.23
C ASP A 56 2.11 16.53 -14.65
N SER A 57 2.15 16.96 -13.39
CA SER A 57 3.38 17.24 -12.64
C SER A 57 3.65 16.24 -11.51
N VAL A 58 2.88 15.15 -11.40
CA VAL A 58 3.05 14.12 -10.37
C VAL A 58 3.62 12.86 -11.02
N THR A 59 4.80 12.43 -10.59
CA THR A 59 5.41 11.21 -11.11
C THR A 59 4.81 9.95 -10.48
N VAL A 60 4.98 8.81 -11.15
CA VAL A 60 4.61 7.51 -10.57
C VAL A 60 5.40 7.24 -9.29
N GLU A 61 6.69 7.61 -9.24
CA GLU A 61 7.54 7.49 -8.04
C GLU A 61 7.00 8.32 -6.88
N GLN A 62 6.61 9.58 -7.09
CA GLN A 62 5.99 10.42 -6.05
C GLN A 62 4.70 9.81 -5.52
N THR A 63 3.94 9.14 -6.38
CA THR A 63 2.71 8.44 -6.01
C THR A 63 3.02 7.18 -5.19
N LEU A 64 4.00 6.38 -5.60
CA LEU A 64 4.48 5.20 -4.86
C LEU A 64 5.00 5.57 -3.45
N ASP A 65 5.75 6.66 -3.37
CA ASP A 65 6.38 7.16 -2.15
C ASP A 65 5.40 7.85 -1.18
N MET A 66 4.12 7.95 -1.57
CA MET A 66 3.09 8.69 -0.82
C MET A 66 3.48 10.15 -0.58
N ALA A 67 4.15 10.78 -1.55
CA ALA A 67 4.70 12.12 -1.40
C ALA A 67 4.32 12.99 -2.60
N THR A 68 3.03 12.97 -2.95
CA THR A 68 2.51 13.73 -4.07
C THR A 68 2.34 15.21 -3.75
N GLY A 69 2.22 15.63 -2.48
CA GLY A 69 2.03 17.04 -2.12
C GLY A 69 0.71 17.62 -2.64
N LEU A 70 -0.28 16.76 -2.88
CA LEU A 70 -1.63 17.15 -3.28
C LEU A 70 -2.55 17.29 -2.06
N ASP A 71 -3.63 18.05 -2.22
CA ASP A 71 -4.74 18.06 -1.25
C ASP A 71 -5.53 16.73 -1.27
N SER A 72 -6.71 16.72 -0.64
CA SER A 72 -7.57 15.54 -0.50
C SER A 72 -6.86 14.41 0.27
N THR A 73 -6.06 14.79 1.28
CA THR A 73 -5.26 13.82 2.03
C THR A 73 -6.13 12.98 2.97
N GLU A 74 -5.67 11.76 3.29
CA GLU A 74 -6.41 10.83 4.15
C GLU A 74 -6.28 11.17 5.65
N HIS A 75 -5.21 11.87 6.04
CA HIS A 75 -4.86 12.14 7.44
C HIS A 75 -4.36 13.55 7.74
N GLU A 76 -3.92 14.34 6.75
CA GLU A 76 -3.42 15.71 6.99
C GLU A 76 -4.58 16.71 7.06
N GLU A 77 -5.72 16.37 6.44
CA GLU A 77 -6.93 17.17 6.53
C GLU A 77 -7.80 16.71 7.71
N PRO A 78 -8.24 17.63 8.57
CA PRO A 78 -9.21 17.31 9.61
C PRO A 78 -10.49 16.79 8.96
N ASP A 79 -11.17 15.86 9.62
CA ASP A 79 -12.46 15.28 9.18
C ASP A 79 -12.47 14.60 7.79
N ALA A 80 -11.31 14.33 7.18
CA ALA A 80 -11.17 13.70 5.85
C ALA A 80 -12.00 12.42 5.64
N ARG A 81 -12.25 11.66 6.71
CA ARG A 81 -13.00 10.39 6.69
C ARG A 81 -14.45 10.50 7.15
N THR A 82 -14.89 11.66 7.59
CA THR A 82 -16.22 11.86 8.20
C THR A 82 -17.04 12.95 7.53
N ASN A 83 -16.39 13.85 6.78
CA ASN A 83 -17.05 14.98 6.12
C ASN A 83 -17.20 14.72 4.61
N PRO A 84 -18.43 14.62 4.07
CA PRO A 84 -18.69 14.40 2.64
C PRO A 84 -18.16 15.48 1.70
N ALA A 85 -17.81 16.67 2.21
CA ALA A 85 -17.20 17.71 1.39
C ALA A 85 -15.70 17.45 1.09
N ARG A 86 -15.04 16.56 1.84
CA ARG A 86 -13.61 16.28 1.71
C ARG A 86 -13.31 15.40 0.51
N GLY A 87 -12.24 15.71 -0.22
CA GLY A 87 -11.85 14.97 -1.42
C GLY A 87 -11.59 13.48 -1.15
N TRP A 88 -10.96 13.13 -0.02
CA TRP A 88 -10.78 11.72 0.34
C TRP A 88 -12.11 11.00 0.58
N TYR A 89 -13.06 11.63 1.29
CA TYR A 89 -14.41 11.08 1.50
C TYR A 89 -15.13 10.86 0.17
N LYS A 90 -15.15 11.88 -0.69
CA LYS A 90 -15.72 11.81 -2.04
C LYS A 90 -15.12 10.65 -2.82
N TRP A 91 -13.80 10.48 -2.79
CA TRP A 91 -13.16 9.34 -3.44
C TRP A 91 -13.61 8.01 -2.84
N ALA A 92 -13.63 7.88 -1.50
CA ALA A 92 -14.09 6.68 -0.81
C ALA A 92 -15.55 6.31 -1.19
N GLU A 93 -16.45 7.29 -1.28
CA GLU A 93 -17.81 7.09 -1.76
C GLU A 93 -17.88 6.71 -3.26
N SER A 94 -17.04 7.35 -4.09
CA SER A 94 -16.96 7.09 -5.54
C SER A 94 -16.56 5.65 -5.88
N ILE A 95 -15.87 4.95 -4.97
CA ILE A 95 -15.53 3.52 -5.09
C ILE A 95 -16.46 2.61 -4.26
N GLY A 96 -17.42 3.18 -3.51
CA GLY A 96 -18.36 2.42 -2.69
C GLY A 96 -17.77 1.90 -1.37
N LEU A 97 -16.72 2.54 -0.86
CA LEU A 97 -16.22 2.28 0.49
C LEU A 97 -17.16 2.85 1.56
N PHE A 98 -17.78 4.00 1.27
CA PHE A 98 -18.80 4.62 2.11
C PHE A 98 -20.18 4.54 1.45
N ALA A 99 -21.22 4.60 2.29
CA ALA A 99 -22.58 4.71 1.82
C ALA A 99 -22.76 6.01 1.01
N PRO A 100 -23.57 5.98 -0.05
CA PRO A 100 -23.79 7.17 -0.86
C PRO A 100 -24.46 8.28 -0.03
N VAL A 101 -24.04 9.52 -0.29
CA VAL A 101 -24.67 10.74 0.20
C VAL A 101 -25.45 11.34 -0.97
N ASP A 102 -26.67 11.82 -0.71
CA ASP A 102 -27.52 12.37 -1.77
C ASP A 102 -26.81 13.51 -2.53
N GLY A 103 -26.82 13.42 -3.86
CA GLY A 103 -26.27 14.43 -4.75
C GLY A 103 -24.79 14.26 -5.13
N PHE A 104 -24.08 13.26 -4.60
CA PHE A 104 -22.72 12.93 -5.05
C PHE A 104 -22.75 12.06 -6.32
N ALA A 105 -22.07 12.49 -7.38
CA ALA A 105 -22.05 11.80 -8.67
C ALA A 105 -20.65 11.67 -9.27
N GLU A 106 -19.61 12.23 -8.63
CA GLU A 106 -18.25 12.16 -9.15
C GLU A 106 -17.72 10.72 -9.17
N THR A 107 -17.11 10.36 -10.30
CA THR A 107 -16.31 9.15 -10.47
C THR A 107 -14.98 9.28 -9.72
N PRO A 108 -14.29 8.17 -9.42
CA PRO A 108 -12.96 8.23 -8.80
C PRO A 108 -11.96 9.06 -9.60
N ILE A 109 -12.06 9.06 -10.93
CA ILE A 109 -11.19 9.89 -11.79
C ILE A 109 -11.51 11.37 -11.66
N GLU A 110 -12.79 11.77 -11.62
CA GLU A 110 -13.16 13.18 -11.44
C GLU A 110 -12.68 13.74 -10.10
N VAL A 111 -12.77 12.94 -9.03
CA VAL A 111 -12.21 13.34 -7.73
C VAL A 111 -10.70 13.52 -7.81
N LEU A 112 -9.97 12.59 -8.45
CA LEU A 112 -8.52 12.70 -8.64
C LEU A 112 -8.15 13.92 -9.50
N ARG A 113 -8.87 14.18 -10.59
CA ARG A 113 -8.63 15.34 -11.47
C ARG A 113 -8.83 16.68 -10.75
N ALA A 114 -9.74 16.73 -9.78
CA ALA A 114 -10.07 17.94 -9.04
C ALA A 114 -9.04 18.32 -7.96
N MET A 115 -8.12 17.41 -7.64
CA MET A 115 -7.06 17.65 -6.65
C MET A 115 -6.15 18.81 -7.06
N LYS A 116 -5.55 19.47 -6.07
CA LYS A 116 -4.67 20.62 -6.26
C LYS A 116 -3.33 20.42 -5.55
N ARG A 117 -2.30 21.06 -6.08
CA ARG A 117 -0.96 21.06 -5.49
C ARG A 117 -0.97 21.97 -4.26
N THR A 118 -0.57 21.45 -3.12
CA THR A 118 -0.41 22.23 -1.88
C THR A 118 1.06 22.32 -1.46
N LYS A 119 1.88 21.35 -1.85
CA LYS A 119 3.31 21.25 -1.53
C LYS A 119 4.07 20.64 -2.71
N PRO A 120 5.37 20.92 -2.91
CA PRO A 120 6.13 20.21 -3.94
C PRO A 120 6.19 18.71 -3.65
N GLY A 121 6.21 17.88 -4.70
CA GLY A 121 6.36 16.43 -4.54
C GLY A 121 7.66 16.04 -3.84
N HIS A 122 7.69 14.87 -3.18
CA HIS A 122 8.80 14.36 -2.38
C HIS A 122 9.25 15.26 -1.22
N THR A 123 8.46 16.25 -0.80
CA THR A 123 8.82 17.12 0.34
C THR A 123 8.27 16.62 1.68
N VAL A 124 7.09 15.99 1.66
CA VAL A 124 6.36 15.48 2.83
C VAL A 124 5.74 14.13 2.48
N PHE A 125 5.85 13.16 3.38
CA PHE A 125 5.14 11.89 3.29
C PHE A 125 3.70 12.08 3.80
N GLU A 126 2.73 11.83 2.93
CA GLU A 126 1.30 11.98 3.20
C GLU A 126 0.62 10.64 2.87
N TYR A 127 0.44 9.80 3.90
CA TYR A 127 -0.20 8.50 3.73
C TYR A 127 -1.59 8.67 3.12
N ASN A 128 -1.81 8.11 1.92
CA ASN A 128 -3.06 8.27 1.20
C ASN A 128 -3.40 7.06 0.31
N SER A 129 -4.53 6.42 0.56
CA SER A 129 -5.00 5.25 -0.18
C SER A 129 -5.35 5.56 -1.64
N MET A 130 -5.65 6.81 -2.00
CA MET A 130 -5.81 7.25 -3.39
C MET A 130 -4.55 7.04 -4.22
N ASN A 131 -3.36 7.23 -3.64
CA ASN A 131 -2.09 7.02 -4.34
C ASN A 131 -1.92 5.56 -4.73
N THR A 132 -2.23 4.63 -3.81
CA THR A 132 -2.20 3.20 -4.13
C THR A 132 -3.22 2.82 -5.20
N TYR A 133 -4.41 3.43 -5.17
CA TYR A 133 -5.42 3.23 -6.21
C TYR A 133 -4.93 3.69 -7.59
N VAL A 134 -4.32 4.87 -7.69
CA VAL A 134 -3.68 5.36 -8.92
C VAL A 134 -2.62 4.37 -9.42
N CYS A 135 -1.70 3.95 -8.54
CA CYS A 135 -0.67 2.96 -8.87
C CYS A 135 -1.26 1.62 -9.35
N GLN A 136 -2.36 1.16 -8.74
CA GLN A 136 -3.06 -0.04 -9.20
C GLN A 136 -3.62 0.14 -10.62
N MET A 137 -4.22 1.29 -10.91
CA MET A 137 -4.74 1.57 -12.26
C MET A 137 -3.63 1.51 -13.33
N ILE A 138 -2.41 1.95 -13.00
CA ILE A 138 -1.25 1.84 -13.89
C ILE A 138 -0.92 0.37 -14.16
N VAL A 139 -0.83 -0.47 -13.12
CA VAL A 139 -0.59 -1.92 -13.27
C VAL A 139 -1.65 -2.54 -14.18
N GLU A 140 -2.93 -2.28 -13.91
CA GLU A 140 -4.03 -2.87 -14.68
C GLU A 140 -4.01 -2.45 -16.15
N ARG A 141 -3.66 -1.19 -16.45
CA ARG A 141 -3.51 -0.71 -17.83
C ARG A 141 -2.30 -1.30 -18.54
N LEU A 142 -1.14 -1.39 -17.88
CA LEU A 142 0.05 -1.95 -18.49
C LEU A 142 -0.07 -3.46 -18.75
N THR A 143 -0.81 -4.16 -17.89
CA THR A 143 -0.96 -5.61 -17.96
C THR A 143 -2.20 -6.06 -18.70
N GLN A 144 -3.17 -5.16 -18.92
CA GLN A 144 -4.51 -5.47 -19.45
C GLN A 144 -5.22 -6.58 -18.64
N MET A 145 -4.93 -6.64 -17.34
CA MET A 145 -5.48 -7.63 -16.41
C MET A 145 -5.94 -6.95 -15.12
N PRO A 146 -7.03 -7.43 -14.48
CA PRO A 146 -7.33 -7.06 -13.11
C PRO A 146 -6.13 -7.37 -12.21
N ILE A 147 -5.81 -6.50 -11.24
CA ILE A 147 -4.60 -6.70 -10.45
C ILE A 147 -4.61 -8.00 -9.65
N ALA A 148 -5.78 -8.49 -9.24
CA ALA A 148 -5.93 -9.78 -8.57
C ALA A 148 -5.43 -10.94 -9.44
N GLU A 149 -5.69 -10.91 -10.74
CA GLU A 149 -5.19 -11.93 -11.68
C GLU A 149 -3.71 -11.74 -11.99
N HIS A 150 -3.27 -10.50 -12.21
CA HIS A 150 -1.84 -10.21 -12.42
C HIS A 150 -0.99 -10.72 -11.24
N TYR A 151 -1.36 -10.32 -10.01
CA TYR A 151 -0.69 -10.75 -8.79
C TYR A 151 -0.83 -12.26 -8.55
N GLY A 152 -2.02 -12.80 -8.81
CA GLY A 152 -2.32 -14.23 -8.70
C GLY A 152 -1.35 -15.09 -9.53
N ASN A 153 -1.17 -14.71 -10.80
CA ASN A 153 -0.29 -15.41 -11.73
C ASN A 153 1.18 -15.19 -11.44
N ARG A 154 1.57 -13.94 -11.13
CA ARG A 154 2.99 -13.58 -10.98
C ARG A 154 3.58 -14.08 -9.66
N ILE A 155 2.79 -14.07 -8.58
CA ILE A 155 3.26 -14.30 -7.21
C ILE A 155 2.42 -15.38 -6.52
N TRP A 156 1.12 -15.15 -6.28
CA TRP A 156 0.33 -15.96 -5.32
C TRP A 156 0.36 -17.46 -5.63
N ARG A 157 0.09 -17.84 -6.88
CA ARG A 157 0.05 -19.25 -7.33
C ARG A 157 1.44 -19.89 -7.42
N ARG A 158 2.52 -19.11 -7.26
CA ARG A 158 3.92 -19.56 -7.41
C ARG A 158 4.65 -19.73 -6.09
N ILE A 159 4.05 -19.33 -4.96
CA ILE A 159 4.69 -19.34 -3.64
C ILE A 159 4.16 -20.45 -2.73
N GLY A 160 3.57 -21.50 -3.31
CA GLY A 160 3.10 -22.66 -2.56
C GLY A 160 2.05 -22.32 -1.50
N THR A 161 1.16 -21.36 -1.79
CA THR A 161 0.03 -21.04 -0.90
C THR A 161 -0.88 -22.25 -0.71
N GLU A 162 -1.41 -22.39 0.50
CA GLU A 162 -2.34 -23.46 0.87
C GLU A 162 -3.78 -23.13 0.46
N HIS A 163 -4.09 -21.86 0.25
CA HIS A 163 -5.44 -21.39 -0.05
C HIS A 163 -5.44 -20.26 -1.09
N ASP A 164 -6.60 -20.08 -1.70
CA ASP A 164 -6.91 -18.85 -2.43
C ASP A 164 -6.86 -17.63 -1.49
N GLY A 165 -6.37 -16.54 -2.06
CA GLY A 165 -6.47 -15.21 -1.48
C GLY A 165 -7.68 -14.48 -2.07
N TYR A 166 -8.35 -13.66 -1.25
CA TYR A 166 -9.53 -12.93 -1.68
C TYR A 166 -9.28 -11.43 -1.58
N VAL A 167 -9.64 -10.68 -2.61
CA VAL A 167 -9.58 -9.23 -2.59
C VAL A 167 -10.99 -8.65 -2.63
N GLY A 168 -11.30 -7.76 -1.69
CA GLY A 168 -12.55 -7.02 -1.71
C GLY A 168 -12.66 -6.17 -2.97
N LEU A 169 -13.82 -6.22 -3.63
CA LEU A 169 -14.11 -5.45 -4.83
C LEU A 169 -14.82 -4.15 -4.50
N ASN A 170 -14.61 -3.13 -5.32
CA ASN A 170 -15.34 -1.88 -5.30
C ASN A 170 -16.68 -2.00 -6.04
N LYS A 171 -17.52 -0.96 -6.01
CA LYS A 171 -18.85 -1.01 -6.67
C LYS A 171 -18.80 -1.15 -8.20
N GLN A 172 -17.64 -0.92 -8.81
CA GLN A 172 -17.37 -1.15 -10.23
C GLN A 172 -16.73 -2.52 -10.52
N GLY A 173 -16.65 -3.42 -9.53
CA GLY A 173 -16.08 -4.75 -9.68
C GLY A 173 -14.54 -4.80 -9.72
N ARG A 174 -13.85 -3.70 -9.40
CA ARG A 174 -12.38 -3.63 -9.38
C ARG A 174 -11.85 -3.98 -8.00
N ALA A 175 -10.72 -4.68 -7.94
CA ALA A 175 -10.06 -5.01 -6.68
C ALA A 175 -9.63 -3.76 -5.91
N ASN A 176 -9.68 -3.79 -4.58
CA ASN A 176 -9.22 -2.70 -3.71
C ASN A 176 -7.91 -3.10 -3.00
N CYS A 177 -6.80 -3.19 -3.74
CA CYS A 177 -5.51 -3.60 -3.18
C CYS A 177 -4.84 -2.53 -2.31
N PHE A 178 -5.45 -1.36 -2.12
CA PHE A 178 -5.02 -0.42 -1.07
C PHE A 178 -5.31 -0.95 0.34
N GLY A 179 -6.21 -1.93 0.51
CA GLY A 179 -6.65 -2.39 1.83
C GLY A 179 -7.20 -3.82 1.96
N PHE A 180 -7.80 -4.39 0.91
CA PHE A 180 -8.75 -5.50 1.10
C PHE A 180 -8.26 -6.86 0.62
N MET A 181 -6.96 -7.13 0.61
CA MET A 181 -6.45 -8.50 0.49
C MET A 181 -6.75 -9.30 1.76
N ASN A 182 -7.10 -10.57 1.59
CA ASN A 182 -7.38 -11.51 2.67
C ASN A 182 -6.66 -12.84 2.43
N SER A 183 -6.05 -13.42 3.46
CA SER A 183 -5.42 -14.74 3.38
C SER A 183 -5.37 -15.44 4.73
N SER A 184 -4.93 -16.71 4.74
CA SER A 184 -4.50 -17.35 5.98
C SER A 184 -3.22 -16.68 6.51
N LEU A 185 -2.92 -16.85 7.80
CA LEU A 185 -1.68 -16.35 8.40
C LEU A 185 -0.44 -16.96 7.72
N ARG A 186 -0.49 -18.25 7.40
CA ARG A 186 0.63 -18.97 6.77
C ARG A 186 0.88 -18.50 5.34
N ASP A 187 -0.18 -18.23 4.57
CA ASP A 187 -0.03 -17.72 3.21
C ASP A 187 0.46 -16.26 3.19
N PHE A 188 0.05 -15.46 4.18
CA PHE A 188 0.66 -14.13 4.38
C PHE A 188 2.16 -14.23 4.71
N ALA A 189 2.56 -15.19 5.55
CA ALA A 189 3.96 -15.45 5.86
C ALA A 189 4.74 -15.91 4.62
N ARG A 190 4.20 -16.82 3.80
CA ARG A 190 4.80 -17.22 2.51
C ARG A 190 5.02 -16.02 1.60
N PHE A 191 4.02 -15.14 1.51
CA PHE A 191 4.17 -13.91 0.75
C PHE A 191 5.30 -13.03 1.31
N GLY A 192 5.37 -12.80 2.63
CA GLY A 192 6.48 -12.07 3.25
C GLY A 192 7.85 -12.69 2.97
N MET A 193 7.93 -14.02 2.91
CA MET A 193 9.16 -14.74 2.61
C MET A 193 9.66 -14.53 1.17
N THR A 194 8.82 -14.05 0.25
CA THR A 194 9.24 -13.69 -1.13
C THR A 194 10.22 -12.53 -1.17
N PHE A 195 10.27 -11.70 -0.12
CA PHE A 195 11.19 -10.57 0.02
C PHE A 195 12.48 -10.95 0.75
N THR A 196 12.77 -12.25 0.86
CA THR A 196 13.94 -12.77 1.60
C THR A 196 14.74 -13.73 0.72
N PRO A 197 16.02 -14.00 1.06
CA PRO A 197 16.81 -15.02 0.36
C PRO A 197 16.20 -16.44 0.40
N SER A 198 15.17 -16.68 1.22
CA SER A 198 14.48 -17.96 1.32
C SER A 198 13.36 -18.14 0.29
N GLN A 199 13.08 -17.18 -0.60
CA GLN A 199 12.01 -17.27 -1.60
C GLN A 199 12.09 -18.53 -2.49
N THR A 200 13.30 -19.06 -2.70
CA THR A 200 13.55 -20.29 -3.49
C THR A 200 13.20 -21.58 -2.75
N LYS A 201 12.87 -21.53 -1.46
CA LYS A 201 12.63 -22.73 -0.63
C LYS A 201 11.19 -23.25 -0.65
N PHE A 202 10.22 -22.45 -1.07
CA PHE A 202 8.80 -22.78 -0.99
C PHE A 202 8.00 -22.37 -2.24
N GLY A 203 8.69 -21.86 -3.27
CA GLY A 203 8.09 -21.39 -4.51
C GLY A 203 8.80 -21.89 -5.77
N LYS A 204 8.23 -21.53 -6.94
CA LYS A 204 8.76 -21.89 -8.26
C LYS A 204 9.90 -20.94 -8.67
N GLY A 205 11.06 -21.09 -8.04
CA GLY A 205 12.27 -20.29 -8.30
C GLY A 205 12.19 -18.89 -7.70
N THR A 206 12.99 -17.96 -8.24
CA THR A 206 12.97 -16.55 -7.84
C THR A 206 11.65 -15.88 -8.29
N ILE A 207 10.97 -15.26 -7.34
CA ILE A 207 9.67 -14.59 -7.51
C ILE A 207 9.89 -13.08 -7.64
N ILE A 208 10.69 -12.50 -6.74
CA ILE A 208 11.07 -11.09 -6.76
C ILE A 208 12.60 -11.02 -6.93
N PRO A 209 13.11 -10.38 -8.00
CA PRO A 209 14.55 -10.20 -8.19
C PRO A 209 15.24 -9.52 -7.00
N ASP A 210 16.48 -9.91 -6.71
CA ASP A 210 17.22 -9.44 -5.52
C ASP A 210 17.48 -7.92 -5.54
N ASP A 211 17.65 -7.34 -6.73
CA ASP A 211 17.80 -5.90 -6.92
C ASP A 211 16.48 -5.14 -6.64
N VAL A 212 15.33 -5.71 -7.02
CA VAL A 212 14.01 -5.18 -6.65
C VAL A 212 13.80 -5.22 -5.14
N VAL A 213 14.14 -6.34 -4.48
CA VAL A 213 14.10 -6.45 -3.01
C VAL A 213 15.02 -5.42 -2.35
N ARG A 214 16.25 -5.27 -2.87
CA ARG A 214 17.22 -4.29 -2.36
C ARG A 214 16.69 -2.88 -2.48
N ARG A 215 16.06 -2.53 -3.60
CA ARG A 215 15.46 -1.21 -3.83
C ARG A 215 14.39 -0.88 -2.78
N PHE A 216 13.54 -1.83 -2.40
CA PHE A 216 12.57 -1.60 -1.31
C PHE A 216 13.25 -1.38 0.05
N GLN A 217 14.42 -1.98 0.28
CA GLN A 217 15.14 -1.87 1.54
C GLN A 217 16.00 -0.60 1.63
N THR A 218 16.43 -0.03 0.49
CA THR A 218 17.38 1.09 0.45
C THR A 218 16.81 2.36 -0.18
N GLY A 219 15.69 2.30 -0.89
CA GLY A 219 15.10 3.43 -1.63
C GLY A 219 14.24 4.37 -0.78
N LEU A 220 14.31 4.27 0.54
CA LEU A 220 13.54 5.11 1.45
C LEU A 220 14.08 6.55 1.46
N ARG A 221 13.19 7.53 1.62
CA ARG A 221 13.50 8.96 1.82
C ARG A 221 13.07 9.38 3.24
N PRO A 222 13.89 9.17 4.28
CA PRO A 222 13.46 9.34 5.67
C PRO A 222 13.09 10.79 6.03
N GLU A 223 13.69 11.76 5.35
CA GLU A 223 13.55 13.20 5.60
C GLU A 223 12.15 13.76 5.34
N MET A 224 11.31 13.06 4.58
CA MET A 224 9.92 13.46 4.33
C MET A 224 8.94 12.92 5.39
N TYR A 225 9.30 11.87 6.13
CA TYR A 225 8.40 11.20 7.09
C TYR A 225 8.09 12.08 8.30
N SER A 226 9.10 12.73 8.88
CA SER A 226 8.93 13.53 10.10
C SER A 226 8.02 14.75 9.94
N LYS A 227 7.66 15.10 8.70
CA LYS A 227 6.85 16.29 8.37
C LYS A 227 5.36 15.98 8.14
N GLY A 228 4.98 14.71 8.05
CA GLY A 228 3.58 14.29 7.82
C GLY A 228 2.94 13.72 9.08
N ALA A 229 1.62 13.88 9.21
CA ALA A 229 0.85 13.44 10.37
C ALA A 229 1.00 11.94 10.65
N MET A 230 1.04 11.11 9.60
CA MET A 230 1.26 9.66 9.74
C MET A 230 2.73 9.26 9.63
N GLY A 231 3.58 10.10 9.02
CA GLY A 231 4.98 9.76 8.78
C GLY A 231 5.79 9.69 10.08
N ALA A 232 5.59 10.63 11.01
CA ALA A 232 6.30 10.63 12.29
C ALA A 232 5.96 9.38 13.16
N PRO A 233 4.69 8.99 13.38
CA PRO A 233 4.37 7.75 14.09
C PRO A 233 4.91 6.48 13.42
N ILE A 234 4.94 6.45 12.08
CA ILE A 234 5.54 5.35 11.31
C ILE A 234 7.03 5.28 11.61
N GLN A 235 7.75 6.41 11.59
CA GLN A 235 9.17 6.45 11.89
C GLN A 235 9.49 5.89 13.28
N GLU A 236 8.71 6.24 14.31
CA GLU A 236 8.88 5.70 15.66
C GLU A 236 8.67 4.17 15.73
N THR A 237 7.76 3.63 14.91
CA THR A 237 7.40 2.21 14.91
C THR A 237 8.41 1.36 14.12
N PHE A 238 9.00 1.91 13.06
CA PHE A 238 9.96 1.23 12.20
C PHE A 238 11.40 1.60 12.54
N TRP A 239 11.94 0.92 13.55
CA TRP A 239 13.30 1.05 14.13
C TRP A 239 14.50 1.09 13.17
N ARG A 240 14.31 0.88 11.86
CA ARG A 240 15.36 0.96 10.83
C ARG A 240 15.33 2.25 10.01
N LEU A 241 14.36 3.13 10.22
CA LEU A 241 14.36 4.44 9.55
C LEU A 241 15.39 5.36 10.23
N PRO A 242 16.31 6.01 9.50
CA PRO A 242 17.18 7.05 10.05
C PRO A 242 16.36 8.07 10.85
N GLY A 243 16.74 8.35 12.09
CA GLY A 243 15.99 9.22 13.02
C GLY A 243 15.04 8.49 13.99
N SER A 244 14.83 7.17 13.84
CA SER A 244 14.12 6.36 14.84
C SER A 244 14.96 6.22 16.12
N PRO A 245 14.34 6.16 17.32
CA PRO A 245 15.08 5.90 18.54
C PRO A 245 15.85 4.58 18.42
N THR A 246 17.17 4.61 18.60
CA THR A 246 17.98 3.40 18.72
C THR A 246 17.52 2.66 19.97
N VAL A 247 16.84 1.52 19.81
CA VAL A 247 16.56 0.62 20.93
C VAL A 247 17.90 0.06 21.40
N THR A 248 18.48 0.67 22.43
CA THR A 248 19.51 0.00 23.21
C THR A 248 18.88 -1.25 23.84
N SER A 249 19.66 -2.33 23.92
CA SER A 249 19.28 -3.68 24.37
C SER A 249 18.42 -3.76 25.65
N GLY A 250 18.35 -2.69 26.45
CA GLY A 250 17.60 -2.62 27.70
C GLY A 250 16.07 -2.49 27.62
N MET A 251 15.47 -2.16 26.46
CA MET A 251 14.00 -1.98 26.37
C MET A 251 13.22 -3.29 26.14
N LEU A 252 13.89 -4.37 25.72
CA LEU A 252 13.27 -5.69 25.55
C LEU A 252 13.04 -6.43 26.88
N SER A 253 13.69 -6.03 27.99
CA SER A 253 13.53 -6.70 29.29
C SER A 253 12.31 -6.24 30.09
N ARG A 254 11.70 -5.09 29.77
CA ARG A 254 10.60 -4.52 30.56
C ARG A 254 9.21 -5.08 30.26
N ARG A 255 9.06 -5.99 29.30
CA ARG A 255 7.76 -6.63 28.98
C ARG A 255 7.59 -8.06 29.44
N THR A 256 8.58 -8.64 30.13
CA THR A 256 8.47 -9.99 30.74
C THR A 256 8.28 -9.95 32.25
N GLY A 257 7.79 -8.83 32.82
CA GLY A 257 7.45 -8.73 34.23
C GLY A 257 6.32 -9.70 34.59
N THR A 258 6.69 -10.82 35.20
CA THR A 258 5.80 -11.79 35.84
C THR A 258 4.94 -11.09 36.89
N SER A 259 3.63 -11.05 36.69
CA SER A 259 2.70 -10.69 37.76
C SER A 259 2.54 -11.90 38.68
N SER A 260 3.29 -11.93 39.78
CA SER A 260 2.92 -12.73 40.95
C SER A 260 1.68 -12.10 41.59
N ARG A 261 0.58 -12.85 41.67
CA ARG A 261 -0.55 -12.50 42.53
C ARG A 261 -0.21 -12.91 43.97
N PRO A 262 -0.41 -12.06 44.99
CA PRO A 262 -0.41 -12.51 46.37
C PRO A 262 -1.71 -13.26 46.70
N ALA A 263 -1.62 -14.06 47.76
CA ALA A 263 -2.54 -15.10 48.25
C ALA A 263 -4.00 -14.67 48.43
#